data_AF-A0A2A4QX20-F1
#
_entry.id   AF-A0A2A4QX20-F1
#
_cell.length_a   1.000
_cell.length_b   1.000
_cell.length_c   1.000
_cell.angle_alpha   90.00
_cell.angle_beta   90.00
_cell.angle_gamma   90.00
#
_symmetry.space_group_name_H-M   'P 1'
#
loop_
_entity.id
_entity.type
_entity.pdbx_description
1 polymer ?
#
loop_
_entity_poly.entity_id
_entity_poly.type
_entity_poly.pdbx_seq_one_letter_code
_entity_poly.pdbx_strand_id
1 'polypeptide(L)' 'MTSHTKRPQGSVIAAIDIGSAKTACFIAHVTDDNGGAEVIGIGHVASKGVKSGVI' A
#
# COMPACT_ATOMS: atom_id res chain seq x y z
N MET A 1 -0.38 19.35 3.06
CA MET A 1 0.91 18.91 2.46
C MET A 1 1.54 17.90 3.40
N THR A 2 1.26 16.62 3.21
CA THR A 2 1.94 15.54 3.95
C THR A 2 3.33 15.37 3.36
N SER A 3 4.37 15.60 4.15
CA SER A 3 5.75 15.32 3.73
C SER A 3 5.87 13.80 3.48
N HIS A 4 6.14 13.40 2.24
CA HIS A 4 6.51 12.02 1.92
C HIS A 4 7.94 11.78 2.41
N THR A 5 8.07 11.56 3.71
CA THR A 5 9.36 11.21 4.32
C THR A 5 9.77 9.86 3.77
N LYS A 6 10.93 9.79 3.09
CA LYS A 6 11.47 8.51 2.61
C LYS A 6 11.62 7.57 3.80
N ARG A 7 11.19 6.33 3.61
CA ARG A 7 11.37 5.28 4.62
C ARG A 7 12.81 4.75 4.49
N PRO A 8 13.50 4.47 5.60
CA PRO A 8 14.86 3.95 5.54
C PRO A 8 14.89 2.55 4.92
N GLN A 9 16.02 2.19 4.31
CA GLN A 9 16.31 0.83 3.85
C GLN A 9 16.04 -0.19 4.97
N GLY A 10 15.45 -1.33 4.62
CA GLY A 10 15.07 -2.38 5.58
C GLY A 10 13.66 -2.22 6.15
N SER A 11 12.99 -1.08 5.90
CA SER A 11 11.61 -0.89 6.33
C SER A 11 10.64 -1.79 5.57
N VAL A 12 9.58 -2.22 6.24
CA VAL A 12 8.41 -2.82 5.59
C VAL A 12 7.31 -1.76 5.47
N ILE A 13 6.76 -1.60 4.27
CA ILE A 13 5.70 -0.66 3.96
C ILE A 13 4.50 -1.39 3.35
N ALA A 14 3.32 -0.78 3.46
CA ALA A 14 2.11 -1.25 2.81
C ALA A 14 1.52 -0.14 1.93
N ALA A 15 1.08 -0.52 0.74
CA ALA A 15 0.26 0.31 -0.15
C ALA A 15 -1.13 -0.33 -0.25
N ILE A 16 -2.16 0.41 0.19
CA ILE A 16 -3.54 -0.05 0.17
C ILE A 16 -4.33 0.68 -0.92
N ASP A 17 -4.99 -0.09 -1.77
CA ASP A 17 -5.98 0.40 -2.73
C ASP A 17 -7.37 0.00 -2.26
N ILE A 18 -8.25 0.98 -2.09
CA ILE A 18 -9.63 0.79 -1.63
C ILE A 18 -10.56 1.13 -2.79
N GLY A 19 -10.81 0.14 -3.64
CA GLY A 19 -11.81 0.21 -4.70
C GLY A 19 -13.19 -0.21 -4.24
N SER A 20 -14.22 0.21 -4.97
CA SER A 20 -15.60 -0.22 -4.74
C SER A 20 -15.82 -1.72 -4.96
N ALA A 21 -14.98 -2.35 -5.78
CA ALA A 21 -15.03 -3.80 -6.03
C ALA A 21 -14.08 -4.60 -5.13
N LYS A 22 -12.91 -4.06 -4.83
CA LYS A 22 -11.82 -4.78 -4.14
C LYS A 22 -11.03 -3.83 -3.25
N THR A 23 -10.70 -4.30 -2.06
CA THR A 23 -9.60 -3.75 -1.28
C THR A 23 -8.36 -4.61 -1.54
N ALA A 24 -7.29 -4.01 -2.07
CA ALA A 24 -6.02 -4.67 -2.33
C ALA A 24 -4.92 -4.05 -1.47
N CYS A 25 -3.93 -4.85 -1.07
CA CYS A 25 -2.80 -4.42 -0.27
C CYS A 25 -1.52 -5.06 -0.81
N PHE A 26 -0.52 -4.22 -1.07
CA PHE A 26 0.83 -4.64 -1.43
C PHE A 26 1.73 -4.40 -0.23
N ILE A 27 2.50 -5.40 0.16
CA ILE A 27 3.52 -5.31 1.20
C ILE A 27 4.85 -5.29 0.49
N ALA A 28 5.66 -4.27 0.77
CA ALA A 28 6.96 -4.12 0.14
C ALA A 28 8.06 -3.90 1.18
N HIS A 29 9.25 -4.42 0.87
CA HIS A 29 10.47 -4.17 1.61
C HIS A 29 11.25 -3.06 0.92
N VAL A 30 11.63 -2.02 1.66
CA VAL A 30 12.40 -0.88 1.12
C VAL A 30 13.85 -1.32 0.89
N THR A 31 14.27 -1.26 -0.36
CA THR A 31 15.58 -1.77 -0.80
C THR A 31 16.69 -0.73 -0.70
N ASP A 32 16.33 0.55 -0.72
CA ASP A 32 17.26 1.67 -0.60
C ASP A 32 16.60 2.93 -0.02
N ASP A 33 17.43 3.84 0.49
CA ASP A 33 16.96 5.14 1.01
C ASP A 33 16.46 6.09 -0.08
N ASN A 34 16.59 5.71 -1.37
CA ASN A 34 16.07 6.49 -2.48
C ASN A 34 14.59 6.23 -2.78
N GLY A 35 13.98 5.27 -2.10
CA GLY A 35 12.57 4.94 -2.24
C GLY A 35 12.32 3.71 -3.12
N GLY A 36 13.37 2.97 -3.49
CA GLY A 36 13.22 1.63 -4.06
C GLY A 36 12.53 0.69 -3.08
N ALA A 37 11.60 -0.11 -3.60
CA ALA A 37 10.88 -1.10 -2.81
C ALA A 37 10.59 -2.35 -3.65
N GLU A 38 10.73 -3.51 -3.03
CA GLU A 38 10.43 -4.82 -3.62
C GLU A 38 9.15 -5.37 -3.00
N VAL A 39 8.19 -5.78 -3.82
CA VAL A 39 6.94 -6.38 -3.33
C VAL A 39 7.23 -7.79 -2.81
N ILE A 40 6.98 -8.00 -1.52
CA ILE A 40 7.19 -9.28 -0.82
C ILE A 40 5.87 -10.00 -0.48
N GLY A 41 4.73 -9.34 -0.68
CA GLY A 41 3.42 -9.94 -0.45
C GLY A 41 2.29 -9.12 -1.05
N ILE A 42 1.21 -9.80 -1.43
CA ILE A 42 -0.01 -9.18 -1.96
C ILE A 42 -1.21 -9.86 -1.29
N GLY A 43 -2.18 -9.07 -0.87
CA GLY A 43 -3.47 -9.55 -0.37
C GLY A 43 -4.62 -8.76 -0.97
N HIS A 44 -5.78 -9.39 -1.12
CA HIS A 44 -6.99 -8.67 -1.50
C HIS A 44 -8.27 -9.33 -0.97
N VAL A 45 -9.32 -8.53 -0.83
CA VAL A 45 -10.68 -9.00 -0.51
C VAL A 45 -11.70 -8.28 -1.39
N ALA A 46 -12.83 -8.93 -1.66
CA ALA A 46 -13.97 -8.25 -2.27
C ALA A 46 -14.53 -7.20 -1.29
N SER A 47 -14.80 -6.00 -1.79
CA SER A 47 -15.31 -4.89 -0.96
C SER A 47 -16.76 -5.16 -0.54
N LYS A 48 -17.10 -4.88 0.73
CA LYS A 48 -18.43 -5.14 1.33
C LYS A 48 -19.18 -3.87 1.75
N GLY A 49 -19.00 -2.77 1.04
CA GLY A 49 -19.65 -1.51 1.44
C GLY A 49 -19.09 -0.25 0.81
N VAL A 50 -17.96 -0.32 0.10
CA VAL A 50 -17.39 0.86 -0.56
C VAL A 50 -18.15 1.12 -1.87
N LYS A 51 -18.92 2.22 -1.96
CA LYS A 51 -19.54 2.68 -3.21
C LYS A 51 -19.16 4.13 -3.47
N SER A 52 -18.62 4.42 -4.64
CA SER A 52 -18.08 5.75 -5.01
C SER A 52 -17.03 6.29 -4.00
N GLY A 53 -16.26 5.41 -3.36
CA GLY A 53 -15.23 5.80 -2.39
C GLY A 53 -15.75 6.19 -1.00
N VAL A 54 -17.05 5.97 -0.73
CA VAL A 54 -17.70 6.24 0.56
C VAL A 54 -17.98 4.91 1.27
N ILE A 55 -17.87 4.92 2.60
CA ILE A 55 -18.07 3.77 3.51
C ILE A 55 -19.52 3.74 4.00
#